data_AF-A0A484I9D4-F1
#
_entry.id   AF-A0A484I9D4-F1
#
_cell.length_a   1.000
_cell.length_b   1.000
_cell.length_c   1.000
_cell.angle_alpha   90.00
_cell.angle_beta   90.00
_cell.angle_gamma   90.00
#
_symmetry.space_group_name_H-M   'P 1'
#
loop_
_entity.id
_entity.type
_entity.pdbx_description
1 polymer ?
#
loop_
_entity_poly.entity_id
_entity_poly.type
_entity_poly.pdbx_seq_one_letter_code
_entity_poly.pdbx_strand_id
1 'polypeptide(L)'
;MIEYIHMKRRMMGTIFALKTREAKDSYILSNLKNTLEELQSDMICYGVDIVLRKLLLTMIYLDIAKNIGIDHHASTEELYYVVRKHESRFHENIAEFMDQLRHRIRNRH
;
A
#
# COMPACT_ATOMS: atom_id res chain seq x y z
N MET A 1 21.18 13.93 4.29
CA MET A 1 21.70 12.61 4.71
C MET A 1 20.71 11.46 4.45
N ILE A 2 19.40 11.63 4.61
CA ILE A 2 18.41 10.59 4.25
C ILE A 2 18.24 10.42 2.73
N GLU A 3 18.00 11.50 1.97
CA GLU A 3 17.78 11.42 0.51
C GLU A 3 18.98 10.83 -0.24
N TYR A 4 20.21 11.15 0.19
CA TYR A 4 21.40 10.60 -0.45
C TYR A 4 21.49 9.08 -0.29
N ILE A 5 21.21 8.56 0.91
CA ILE A 5 21.32 7.14 1.24
C ILE A 5 20.14 6.34 0.66
N HIS A 6 18.92 6.84 0.82
CA HIS A 6 17.71 6.09 0.47
C HIS A 6 17.25 6.28 -0.97
N MET A 7 17.63 7.38 -1.63
CA MET A 7 17.22 7.67 -3.01
C MET A 7 18.43 7.66 -3.94
N LYS A 8 19.42 8.54 -3.74
CA LYS A 8 20.54 8.71 -4.69
C LYS A 8 21.46 7.48 -4.79
N ARG A 9 21.92 6.89 -3.68
CA ARG A 9 22.77 5.69 -3.68
C ARG A 9 22.06 4.44 -4.21
N ARG A 10 20.73 4.40 -4.11
CA ARG A 10 19.89 3.29 -4.58
C ARG A 10 19.35 3.50 -5.99
N MET A 11 19.67 4.63 -6.64
CA MET A 11 19.11 5.06 -7.92
C MET A 11 17.57 5.06 -7.94
N MET A 12 16.95 5.33 -6.79
CA MET A 12 15.50 5.35 -6.62
C MET A 12 15.00 6.80 -6.56
N GLY A 13 13.88 7.07 -7.24
CA GLY A 13 13.26 8.40 -7.21
C GLY A 13 14.20 9.52 -7.65
N THR A 14 15.12 9.24 -8.58
CA THR A 14 16.22 10.15 -8.95
C THR A 14 15.73 11.52 -9.39
N ILE A 15 14.63 11.57 -10.15
CA ILE A 15 13.97 12.81 -10.57
C ILE A 15 13.35 13.55 -9.36
N PHE A 16 12.74 12.82 -8.43
CA PHE A 16 12.20 13.38 -7.21
C PHE A 16 13.31 13.94 -6.30
N ALA A 17 14.43 13.22 -6.16
CA ALA A 17 15.56 13.63 -5.34
C ALA A 17 16.24 14.92 -5.80
N LEU A 18 16.11 15.27 -7.10
CA LEU A 18 16.65 16.49 -7.70
C LEU A 18 15.74 17.73 -7.51
N LYS A 19 14.49 17.55 -7.08
CA LYS A 19 13.54 18.66 -6.87
C LYS A 19 13.92 19.50 -5.63
N THR A 20 13.53 20.78 -5.65
CA THR A 20 13.57 21.63 -4.45
C THR A 20 12.64 21.09 -3.36
N ARG A 21 12.79 21.56 -2.12
CA ARG A 21 11.95 21.08 -1.02
C ARG A 21 10.47 21.40 -1.27
N GLU A 22 10.17 22.60 -1.73
CA GLU A 22 8.82 23.06 -2.04
C GLU A 22 8.20 22.19 -3.15
N ALA A 23 8.98 21.86 -4.19
CA ALA A 23 8.52 21.00 -5.27
C ALA A 23 8.30 19.55 -4.81
N LYS A 24 9.09 19.04 -3.85
CA LYS A 24 8.87 17.71 -3.24
C LYS A 24 7.60 17.71 -2.41
N ASP A 25 7.38 18.73 -1.58
CA ASP A 25 6.21 18.83 -0.71
C ASP A 25 4.93 18.94 -1.54
N SER A 26 4.91 19.80 -2.56
CA SER A 26 3.79 19.91 -3.50
C SER A 26 3.52 18.58 -4.22
N TYR A 27 4.57 17.87 -4.66
CA TYR A 27 4.43 16.56 -5.30
C TYR A 27 3.84 15.51 -4.34
N ILE A 28 4.29 15.46 -3.09
CA ILE A 28 3.74 14.55 -2.07
C ILE A 28 2.26 14.88 -1.80
N LEU A 29 1.91 16.15 -1.62
CA LEU A 29 0.53 16.59 -1.39
C LEU A 29 -0.39 16.23 -2.56
N SER A 30 0.09 16.39 -3.80
CA SER A 30 -0.67 15.98 -4.98
C SER A 30 -0.88 14.47 -5.03
N ASN A 31 0.12 13.66 -4.70
CA ASN A 31 -0.03 12.20 -4.65
C ASN A 31 -1.03 11.79 -3.56
N LEU A 32 -0.93 12.39 -2.36
CA LEU A 32 -1.89 12.16 -1.29
C LEU A 32 -3.32 12.45 -1.74
N LYS A 33 -3.54 13.62 -2.35
CA LYS A 33 -4.87 14.01 -2.85
C LYS A 33 -5.40 13.00 -3.86
N ASN A 34 -4.59 12.66 -4.87
CA ASN A 34 -4.99 11.72 -5.92
C ASN A 34 -5.33 10.34 -5.33
N THR A 35 -4.51 9.82 -4.41
CA THR A 35 -4.77 8.53 -3.75
C THR A 35 -6.07 8.56 -2.96
N LEU A 36 -6.37 9.64 -2.24
CA LEU A 36 -7.64 9.76 -1.51
C LEU A 36 -8.84 9.83 -2.46
N GLU A 37 -8.73 10.55 -3.57
CA GLU A 37 -9.76 10.64 -4.60
C GLU A 37 -10.01 9.28 -5.26
N GLU A 38 -8.95 8.50 -5.53
CA GLU A 38 -9.07 7.13 -6.03
C GLU A 38 -9.77 6.21 -5.04
N LEU A 39 -9.36 6.22 -3.76
CA LEU A 39 -10.01 5.40 -2.72
C LEU A 39 -11.48 5.81 -2.54
N GLN A 40 -11.79 7.11 -2.63
CA GLN A 40 -13.17 7.59 -2.57
C GLN A 40 -13.97 7.12 -3.79
N SER A 41 -13.39 7.20 -4.99
CA SER A 41 -14.02 6.69 -6.22
C SER A 41 -14.29 5.20 -6.13
N ASP A 42 -13.31 4.40 -5.67
CA ASP A 42 -13.47 2.97 -5.46
C ASP A 42 -14.58 2.67 -4.44
N MET A 43 -14.64 3.43 -3.36
CA MET A 43 -15.66 3.27 -2.33
C MET A 43 -17.06 3.50 -2.90
N ILE A 44 -17.23 4.51 -3.75
CA ILE A 44 -18.51 4.86 -4.38
C ILE A 44 -18.89 3.80 -5.43
N CYS A 45 -17.94 3.39 -6.27
CA CYS A 45 -18.19 2.50 -7.41
C CYS A 45 -18.29 1.01 -7.02
N TYR A 46 -17.50 0.57 -6.06
CA TYR A 46 -17.31 -0.85 -5.72
C TYR A 46 -17.58 -1.18 -4.24
N GLY A 47 -17.85 -0.17 -3.41
CA GLY A 47 -18.15 -0.34 -1.99
C GLY A 47 -16.92 -0.35 -1.08
N VAL A 48 -17.18 -0.28 0.22
CA VAL A 48 -16.16 -0.17 1.28
C VAL A 48 -15.21 -1.38 1.32
N ASP A 49 -15.71 -2.57 0.95
CA ASP A 49 -14.94 -3.81 1.01
C ASP A 49 -13.74 -3.83 0.06
N ILE A 50 -13.89 -3.27 -1.15
CA ILE A 50 -12.79 -3.16 -2.10
C ILE A 50 -11.71 -2.21 -1.58
N VAL A 51 -12.11 -1.09 -0.98
CA VAL A 51 -11.17 -0.14 -0.36
C VAL A 51 -10.43 -0.80 0.79
N LEU A 52 -11.13 -1.47 1.70
CA LEU A 52 -10.51 -2.16 2.82
C LEU A 52 -9.54 -3.24 2.36
N ARG A 53 -9.89 -3.99 1.31
CA ARG A 53 -9.00 -4.99 0.72
C ARG A 53 -7.74 -4.35 0.10
N LYS A 54 -7.87 -3.25 -0.65
CA LYS A 54 -6.72 -2.51 -1.20
C LYS A 54 -5.78 -2.02 -0.10
N LEU A 55 -6.34 -1.45 0.97
CA LEU A 55 -5.56 -0.98 2.12
C LEU A 55 -4.85 -2.12 2.85
N LEU A 56 -5.54 -3.26 3.04
CA LEU A 56 -4.96 -4.42 3.71
C LEU A 56 -3.82 -5.04 2.90
N LEU A 57 -4.01 -5.23 1.59
CA LEU A 57 -2.96 -5.71 0.70
C LEU A 57 -1.76 -4.77 0.70
N THR A 58 -2.03 -3.46 0.75
CA THR A 58 -0.99 -2.43 0.87
C THR A 58 -0.15 -2.56 2.13
N MET A 59 -0.80 -2.76 3.26
CA MET A 59 -0.09 -3.03 4.51
C MET A 59 0.75 -4.32 4.42
N ILE A 60 0.19 -5.40 3.85
CA ILE A 60 0.86 -6.70 3.77
C ILE A 60 2.14 -6.62 2.95
N TYR A 61 2.11 -6.09 1.72
CA TYR A 61 3.34 -6.03 0.92
C TYR A 61 4.37 -5.06 1.52
N LEU A 62 3.97 -3.99 2.19
CA LEU A 62 4.93 -3.09 2.85
C LEU A 62 5.61 -3.76 4.04
N ASP A 63 4.84 -4.54 4.81
CA ASP A 63 5.38 -5.27 5.95
C ASP A 63 6.31 -6.41 5.49
N ILE A 64 5.94 -7.14 4.43
CA ILE A 64 6.82 -8.14 3.81
C ILE A 64 8.11 -7.49 3.31
N ALA A 65 8.03 -6.38 2.56
CA ALA A 65 9.20 -5.65 2.07
C ALA A 65 10.14 -5.28 3.21
N LYS A 66 9.58 -4.73 4.30
CA LYS A 66 10.33 -4.34 5.50
C LYS A 66 10.98 -5.54 6.20
N ASN A 67 10.22 -6.62 6.40
CA ASN A 67 10.66 -7.78 7.18
C ASN A 67 11.73 -8.61 6.43
N ILE A 68 11.63 -8.70 5.11
CA ILE A 68 12.60 -9.42 4.27
C ILE A 68 13.79 -8.51 3.89
N GLY A 69 13.59 -7.18 3.87
CA GLY A 69 14.60 -6.22 3.47
C GLY A 69 14.71 -6.04 1.95
N ILE A 70 13.61 -6.24 1.22
CA ILE A 70 13.50 -6.05 -0.24
C ILE A 70 12.76 -4.76 -0.57
N ASP A 71 12.87 -4.29 -1.81
CA ASP A 71 12.09 -3.13 -2.25
C ASP A 71 10.60 -3.47 -2.44
N HIS A 72 9.80 -2.41 -2.54
CA HIS A 72 8.35 -2.52 -2.66
C HIS A 72 7.91 -3.30 -3.92
N HIS A 73 8.59 -3.11 -5.06
CA HIS A 73 8.24 -3.80 -6.29
C HIS A 73 8.53 -5.29 -6.17
N ALA A 74 9.73 -5.65 -5.71
CA ALA A 74 10.10 -7.04 -5.43
C ALA A 74 9.11 -7.71 -4.46
N SER A 75 8.72 -7.04 -3.38
CA SER A 75 7.75 -7.59 -2.43
C SER A 75 6.35 -7.79 -3.03
N THR A 76 5.95 -6.94 -3.97
CA THR A 76 4.65 -7.07 -4.64
C THR A 76 4.64 -8.30 -5.57
N GLU A 77 5.73 -8.51 -6.32
CA GLU A 77 5.90 -9.68 -7.19
C GLU A 77 5.95 -10.99 -6.39
N GLU A 78 6.74 -11.04 -5.32
CA GLU A 78 6.82 -12.23 -4.45
C GLU A 78 5.46 -12.56 -3.82
N LEU A 79 4.73 -11.55 -3.35
CA LEU A 79 3.38 -11.75 -2.84
C LEU A 79 2.44 -12.25 -3.94
N TYR A 80 2.52 -11.71 -5.15
CA TYR A 80 1.72 -12.17 -6.29
C TYR A 80 1.95 -13.67 -6.58
N TYR A 81 3.20 -14.13 -6.60
CA TYR A 81 3.51 -15.55 -6.80
C TYR A 81 2.90 -16.45 -5.71
N VAL A 82 3.00 -16.02 -4.45
CA VAL A 82 2.41 -16.77 -3.33
C VAL A 82 0.88 -16.80 -3.40
N VAL A 83 0.25 -15.65 -3.67
CA VAL A 83 -1.21 -15.55 -3.81
C VAL A 83 -1.71 -16.45 -4.93
N ARG A 84 -1.04 -16.44 -6.09
CA ARG A 84 -1.41 -17.29 -7.23
C ARG A 84 -1.30 -18.78 -6.92
N LYS A 85 -0.33 -19.20 -6.11
CA LYS A 85 -0.14 -20.60 -5.71
C LYS A 85 -1.09 -21.05 -4.61
N HIS A 86 -1.55 -20.12 -3.77
CA HIS A 86 -2.34 -20.38 -2.58
C HIS A 86 -3.63 -19.54 -2.53
N GLU A 87 -4.28 -19.37 -3.68
CA GLU A 87 -5.35 -18.41 -3.89
C GLU A 87 -6.48 -18.56 -2.86
N SER A 88 -7.15 -19.72 -2.81
CA SER A 88 -8.27 -19.95 -1.89
C SER A 88 -7.92 -19.60 -0.44
N ARG A 89 -6.79 -20.13 0.06
CA ARG A 89 -6.32 -19.88 1.43
C ARG A 89 -6.03 -18.40 1.68
N PHE A 90 -5.42 -17.71 0.72
CA PHE A 90 -5.16 -16.29 0.83
C PHE A 90 -6.47 -15.49 0.88
N HIS A 91 -7.41 -15.80 0.00
CA HIS A 91 -8.72 -15.15 -0.04
C HIS A 91 -9.52 -15.38 1.24
N GLU A 92 -9.52 -16.60 1.78
CA GLU A 92 -10.16 -16.96 3.05
C GLU A 92 -9.58 -16.17 4.23
N ASN A 93 -8.25 -16.13 4.37
CA ASN A 93 -7.59 -15.39 5.45
C ASN A 93 -7.91 -13.88 5.40
N ILE A 94 -7.92 -13.29 4.20
CA ILE A 94 -8.25 -11.88 4.01
C ILE A 94 -9.72 -11.62 4.36
N ALA A 95 -10.64 -12.48 3.91
CA ALA A 95 -12.06 -12.35 4.19
C ALA A 95 -12.35 -12.47 5.69
N GLU A 96 -11.78 -13.48 6.36
CA GLU A 96 -11.91 -13.69 7.80
C GLU A 96 -11.43 -12.47 8.59
N PHE A 97 -10.26 -11.93 8.24
CA PHE A 97 -9.75 -10.72 8.89
C PHE A 97 -10.68 -9.53 8.70
N MET A 98 -11.18 -9.30 7.49
CA MET A 98 -12.11 -8.21 7.19
C MET A 98 -13.42 -8.34 7.98
N ASP A 99 -13.96 -9.56 8.10
CA ASP A 99 -15.16 -9.83 8.90
C ASP A 99 -14.95 -9.54 10.38
N GLN A 100 -13.84 -10.00 10.95
CA GLN A 100 -13.48 -9.72 12.34
C GLN A 100 -13.33 -8.20 12.58
N LEU A 101 -12.66 -7.50 11.67
CA LEU A 101 -12.47 -6.06 11.75
C LEU A 101 -13.82 -5.31 11.72
N ARG A 102 -14.70 -5.67 10.79
CA ARG A 102 -16.06 -5.10 10.70
C ARG A 102 -16.86 -5.33 11.97
N HIS A 103 -16.82 -6.56 12.50
CA HIS A 103 -17.49 -6.91 13.75
C HIS A 103 -16.99 -6.05 14.92
N ARG A 104 -15.67 -5.84 15.01
CA ARG A 104 -15.07 -4.99 16.06
C ARG A 104 -15.42 -3.51 15.90
N ILE A 105 -15.50 -2.99 14.67
CA ILE A 105 -15.92 -1.60 14.42
C ILE A 105 -17.38 -1.42 14.81
N ARG A 106 -18.26 -2.35 14.41
CA ARG A 106 -19.70 -2.27 14.68
C ARG A 106 -20.04 -2.37 16.16
N ASN A 107 -19.33 -3.20 16.92
CA ASN A 107 -19.59 -3.45 18.34
C ASN A 107 -18.84 -2.50 19.29
N ARG A 108 -18.22 -1.42 18.78
CA ARG A 108 -17.62 -0.35 19.59
C ARG A 108 -18.58 0.82 19.87
N HIS A 109 -19.83 0.70 19.43
CA HIS A 109 -20.95 1.58 19.74
C HIS A 109 -22.01 0.77 20.50
#